data_AF-Q9MB55-F1
#
_entry.id   AF-Q9MB55-F1
#
_cell.length_a   1.000
_cell.length_b   1.000
_cell.length_c   1.000
_cell.angle_alpha   90.00
_cell.angle_beta   90.00
_cell.angle_gamma   90.00
#
_symmetry.space_group_name_H-M   'P 1'
#
loop_
_entity.id
_entity.type
_entity.pdbx_description
1 polymer ?
#
loop_
_entity_poly.entity_id
_entity_poly.type
_entity_poly.pdbx_seq_one_letter_code
_entity_poly.pdbx_strand_id
1 'polypeptide(L)' 'MKSAIYALLCFIFIILSRSQELTEVGADKQQCKKNFPGHCETSERCENTYKRLNKKVFDCHCQPFGRRRLCTCKC' A
#
# COMPACT_ATOMS: atom_id res chain seq x y z
N MET A 1 18.53 -1.68 -41.71
CA MET A 1 18.88 -2.14 -40.35
C MET A 1 18.40 -1.18 -39.24
N LYS A 2 17.26 -0.48 -39.41
CA LYS A 2 16.66 0.39 -38.36
C LYS A 2 15.41 -0.24 -37.73
N SER A 3 14.81 -1.23 -38.40
CA SER A 3 13.53 -1.85 -38.02
C SER A 3 13.65 -2.84 -36.86
N ALA A 4 14.75 -3.61 -36.78
CA ALA A 4 14.95 -4.60 -35.72
C ALA A 4 15.18 -3.94 -34.34
N ILE A 5 15.81 -2.77 -34.33
CA ILE A 5 16.09 -2.00 -33.11
C ILE A 5 14.79 -1.53 -32.46
N TYR A 6 13.83 -1.09 -33.28
CA TYR A 6 12.53 -0.63 -32.79
C TYR A 6 11.71 -1.77 -32.17
N ALA A 7 11.75 -2.95 -32.78
CA ALA A 7 11.08 -4.13 -32.23
C ALA A 7 11.67 -4.54 -30.86
N LEU A 8 12.99 -4.55 -30.73
CA LEU A 8 13.68 -4.84 -29.45
C LEU A 8 13.29 -3.85 -28.35
N LEU A 9 13.23 -2.55 -28.66
CA LEU A 9 12.79 -1.54 -27.70
C LEU A 9 11.34 -1.75 -27.28
N CYS A 10 10.43 -2.08 -28.21
CA CYS A 10 9.04 -2.39 -27.87
C CYS A 10 8.92 -3.62 -26.95
N PHE A 11 9.69 -4.68 -27.20
CA PHE A 11 9.70 -5.87 -26.31
C PHE A 11 10.21 -5.52 -24.91
N ILE A 12 11.27 -4.71 -24.79
CA ILE A 12 11.79 -4.25 -23.50
C ILE A 12 10.74 -3.42 -22.75
N PHE A 13 10.03 -2.51 -23.44
CA PHE A 13 8.94 -1.73 -22.84
C PHE A 13 7.78 -2.61 -22.37
N ILE A 14 7.36 -3.61 -23.15
CA ILE A 14 6.28 -4.54 -22.76
C ILE A 14 6.67 -5.37 -21.52
N ILE A 15 7.93 -5.80 -21.43
CA ILE A 15 8.45 -6.53 -20.26
C ILE A 15 8.54 -5.60 -19.03
N LEU A 16 9.00 -4.37 -19.20
CA LEU A 16 9.06 -3.35 -18.13
C LEU A 16 7.65 -2.99 -17.62
N SER A 17 6.67 -2.83 -18.50
CA SER A 17 5.27 -2.57 -18.11
C SER A 17 4.64 -3.75 -17.36
N ARG A 18 4.88 -5.00 -17.78
CA ARG A 18 4.43 -6.20 -17.03
C ARG A 18 5.11 -6.33 -15.67
N SER A 19 6.33 -5.80 -15.53
CA SER A 19 7.08 -5.84 -14.27
C SER A 19 6.63 -4.73 -13.30
N GLN A 20 6.09 -3.62 -13.81
CA GLN A 20 5.60 -2.51 -12.99
C GLN A 20 4.27 -2.79 -12.29
N GLU A 21 3.45 -3.71 -12.77
CA GLU A 21 2.26 -4.17 -12.02
C GLU A 21 2.60 -4.99 -10.77
N LEU A 22 3.87 -5.40 -10.60
CA LEU A 22 4.34 -6.08 -9.39
C LEU A 22 5.20 -5.19 -8.48
N THR A 23 5.44 -3.92 -8.86
CA THR A 23 6.33 -3.01 -8.12
C THR A 23 5.56 -1.99 -7.26
N GLU A 24 4.39 -2.37 -6.75
CA GLU A 24 3.81 -1.79 -5.51
C GLU A 24 3.77 -2.82 -4.35
N VAL A 25 4.37 -4.00 -4.52
CA VAL A 25 4.51 -5.00 -3.45
C VAL A 25 5.98 -5.37 -3.29
N GLY A 26 6.84 -4.36 -3.28
CA GLY A 26 8.17 -4.52 -2.70
C GLY A 26 7.98 -4.81 -1.21
N ALA A 27 8.37 -6.01 -0.77
CA ALA A 27 9.02 -6.31 0.52
C ALA A 27 8.68 -5.47 1.79
N ASP A 28 7.48 -4.93 1.92
CA ASP A 28 7.04 -4.17 3.09
C ASP A 28 5.99 -5.02 3.80
N LYS A 29 6.31 -5.43 5.02
CA LYS A 29 5.42 -6.01 6.04
C LYS A 29 3.97 -5.61 5.75
N GLN A 30 3.14 -6.59 5.38
CA GLN A 30 1.81 -6.40 4.81
C GLN A 30 1.11 -5.19 5.43
N GLN A 31 1.02 -4.06 4.72
CA GLN A 31 0.45 -2.86 5.35
C GLN A 31 -1.08 -2.99 5.43
N CYS A 32 -1.59 -3.11 6.64
CA CYS A 32 -3.00 -3.05 6.98
C CYS A 32 -3.47 -1.58 6.89
N LYS A 33 -4.07 -1.20 5.75
CA LYS A 33 -4.66 0.13 5.53
C LYS A 33 -6.19 0.08 5.51
N LYS A 34 -6.87 0.87 6.34
CA LYS A 34 -8.34 0.96 6.37
C LYS A 34 -8.85 2.29 6.93
N ASN A 35 -9.99 2.74 6.43
CA ASN A 35 -10.68 3.93 6.93
C ASN A 35 -11.64 3.54 8.05
N PHE A 36 -11.62 4.30 9.14
CA PHE A 36 -12.52 4.15 10.26
C PHE A 36 -13.27 5.45 10.55
N PRO A 37 -14.49 5.38 11.10
CA PRO A 37 -15.18 6.57 11.57
C PRO A 37 -14.43 7.22 12.73
N GLY A 38 -14.60 8.55 12.86
CA GLY A 38 -13.98 9.37 13.90
C GLY A 38 -12.67 10.03 13.46
N HIS A 39 -12.05 10.73 14.41
CA HIS A 39 -10.82 11.49 14.19
C HIS A 39 -9.59 10.74 14.71
N CYS A 40 -8.41 11.10 14.19
CA CYS A 40 -7.15 10.65 14.73
C CYS A 40 -6.82 11.43 16.00
N GLU A 41 -7.04 10.81 17.15
CA GLU A 41 -6.55 11.31 18.43
C GLU A 41 -5.16 10.71 18.72
N THR A 42 -5.01 9.38 18.56
CA THR A 42 -3.75 8.66 18.76
C THR A 42 -3.60 7.51 17.76
N SER A 43 -2.36 7.10 17.50
CA SER A 43 -2.01 5.88 16.74
C SER A 43 -2.52 4.60 17.41
N GLU A 44 -2.53 4.57 18.75
CA GLU A 44 -3.03 3.45 19.56
C GLU A 44 -4.50 3.14 19.28
N ARG A 45 -5.30 4.17 18.94
CA ARG A 45 -6.71 3.99 18.56
C ARG A 45 -6.84 3.16 17.28
N CYS A 46 -5.88 3.23 16.34
CA CYS A 46 -5.86 2.36 15.17
C CYS A 46 -5.57 0.91 15.58
N GLU A 47 -4.53 0.71 16.40
CA GLU A 47 -4.13 -0.61 16.88
C GLU A 47 -5.27 -1.31 17.64
N ASN A 48 -5.93 -0.62 18.57
CA ASN A 48 -7.08 -1.13 19.31
C ASN A 48 -8.27 -1.50 18.40
N THR A 49 -8.46 -0.79 17.29
CA THR A 49 -9.53 -1.10 16.34
C THR A 49 -9.22 -2.36 15.55
N TYR A 50 -7.97 -2.54 15.13
CA TYR A 50 -7.52 -3.77 14.48
C TYR A 50 -7.52 -4.96 15.44
N LYS A 51 -7.14 -4.78 16.71
CA LYS A 51 -7.25 -5.81 17.77
C LYS A 51 -8.70 -6.28 17.93
N ARG A 52 -9.68 -5.37 17.95
CA ARG A 52 -11.12 -5.71 17.98
C ARG A 52 -11.59 -6.49 16.75
N LEU A 53 -10.90 -6.36 15.62
CA LEU A 53 -11.16 -7.12 14.40
C LEU A 53 -10.35 -8.43 14.35
N ASN A 54 -9.73 -8.85 15.47
CA ASN A 54 -8.84 -10.00 15.56
C ASN A 54 -7.66 -9.95 14.56
N LYS A 55 -7.21 -8.76 14.19
CA LYS A 55 -6.01 -8.57 13.37
C LYS A 55 -4.82 -8.26 14.26
N LYS A 56 -3.75 -9.04 14.12
CA LYS A 56 -2.43 -8.69 14.66
C LYS A 56 -1.85 -7.57 13.80
N VAL A 57 -1.63 -6.42 14.40
CA VAL A 57 -1.01 -5.26 13.76
C VAL A 57 0.02 -4.65 14.70
N PHE A 58 0.99 -3.96 14.13
CA PHE A 58 2.09 -3.26 14.80
C PHE A 58 2.42 -1.99 14.00
N ASP A 59 3.11 -1.03 14.63
CA ASP A 59 3.58 0.19 13.97
C ASP A 59 2.46 0.94 13.22
N CYS A 60 1.42 1.30 13.97
CA CYS A 60 0.23 1.96 13.44
C CYS A 60 0.41 3.47 13.32
N HIS A 61 0.07 4.01 12.16
CA HIS A 61 -0.10 5.43 11.90
C HIS A 61 -1.57 5.78 11.72
N CYS A 62 -1.95 6.95 12.23
CA CYS A 62 -3.28 7.51 12.05
C CYS A 62 -3.15 8.83 11.28
N GLN A 63 -3.82 8.93 10.14
CA GLN A 63 -3.92 10.16 9.35
C GLN A 63 -5.37 10.66 9.32
N PRO A 64 -5.62 11.95 9.56
CA PRO A 64 -6.96 12.52 9.40
C PRO A 64 -7.35 12.51 7.91
N PHE A 65 -8.57 12.07 7.60
CA PHE A 65 -9.11 12.03 6.25
C PHE A 65 -10.56 12.51 6.26
N GLY A 66 -10.73 13.84 6.18
CA GLY A 66 -12.04 14.49 6.33
C GLY A 66 -12.67 14.19 7.70
N ARG A 67 -13.91 13.66 7.72
CA ARG A 67 -14.60 13.22 8.95
C ARG A 67 -14.26 11.77 9.37
N ARG A 68 -13.27 11.17 8.74
CA ARG A 68 -12.82 9.79 8.99
C ARG A 68 -11.33 9.83 9.35
N ARG A 69 -10.87 8.72 9.91
CA ARG A 69 -9.45 8.47 10.14
C ARG A 69 -8.97 7.36 9.23
N LEU A 70 -7.83 7.58 8.61
CA LEU A 70 -7.12 6.58 7.85
C LEU A 70 -6.10 5.94 8.78
N CYS A 71 -6.25 4.64 9.04
CA CYS A 71 -5.28 3.87 9.80
C CYS A 71 -4.41 3.08 8.83
N THR A 72 -3.10 3.21 8.98
CA THR A 72 -2.09 2.46 8.24
C THR A 72 -1.20 1.78 9.26
N CYS A 73 -1.30 0.47 9.39
CA CYS A 73 -0.46 -0.31 10.31
C CYS A 73 0.33 -1.35 9.53
N LYS A 74 1.40 -1.87 10.11
CA LYS A 74 2.02 -3.11 9.63
C LYS A 74 1.26 -4.31 10.19
N CYS A 75 0.94 -5.24 9.32
CA CYS A 75 0.60 -6.62 9.62
C CYS A 75 1.60 -7.55 8.90
#